data_AF-A0A4M3TXQ4-F1
#
_entry.id   AF-A0A4M3TXQ4-F1
#
_cell.length_a   1.000
_cell.length_b   1.000
_cell.length_c   1.000
_cell.angle_alpha   90.00
_cell.angle_beta   90.00
_cell.angle_gamma   90.00
#
_symmetry.space_group_name_H-M   'P 1'
#
loop_
_entity.id
_entity.type
_entity.pdbx_description
1 polymer ?
#
loop_
_entity_poly.entity_id
_entity_poly.type
_entity_poly.pdbx_seq_one_letter_code
_entity_poly.pdbx_strand_id
1 'polypeptide(L)' 'MLMFDYDRDIMQPPEPREEHDPADWIFSAGQWIYVGDC' A
#
# COMPACT_ATOMS: atom_id res chain seq x y z
N MET A 1 -11.67 -6.08 26.56
CA MET A 1 -12.00 -4.75 26.01
C MET A 1 -10.78 -4.32 25.22
N LEU A 2 -10.82 -4.46 23.88
CA LEU A 2 -9.71 -4.03 23.01
C LEU A 2 -9.79 -2.51 22.92
N MET A 3 -9.06 -1.83 23.81
CA MET A 3 -8.80 -0.41 23.66
C MET A 3 -7.91 -0.28 22.42
N PHE A 4 -8.51 0.05 21.28
CA PHE A 4 -7.74 0.49 20.13
C PHE A 4 -7.14 1.84 20.53
N ASP A 5 -5.83 1.86 20.81
CA ASP A 5 -5.07 3.07 21.13
C ASP A 5 -4.98 3.94 19.86
N TYR A 6 -6.07 4.63 19.53
CA TYR A 6 -6.16 5.51 18.36
C TYR A 6 -5.02 6.55 18.36
N ASP A 7 -4.62 7.05 19.53
CA ASP A 7 -3.50 8.00 19.71
C ASP A 7 -2.16 7.49 19.12
N ARG A 8 -1.93 6.18 19.10
CA ARG A 8 -0.70 5.59 18.56
C ARG A 8 -0.72 5.46 17.03
N ASP A 9 -1.91 5.33 16.44
CA ASP A 9 -2.10 5.10 15.01
C ASP A 9 -2.01 6.42 14.20
N ILE A 10 -2.53 7.53 14.74
CA ILE A 10 -2.49 8.84 14.09
C ILE A 10 -1.10 9.50 14.06
N MET A 11 -0.15 9.03 14.87
CA MET A 11 1.24 9.51 14.87
C MET A 11 2.21 8.58 14.13
N GLN A 12 1.75 7.45 13.59
CA GLN A 12 2.59 6.62 12.76
C GLN A 12 2.80 7.32 11.40
N PRO A 13 4.05 7.56 10.98
CA PRO A 13 4.28 7.97 9.60
C PRO A 13 3.69 6.90 8.68
N PRO A 14 3.07 7.30 7.55
CA PRO A 14 2.54 6.33 6.61
C PRO A 14 3.66 5.36 6.24
N GLU A 15 3.35 4.06 6.24
CA GLU A 15 4.30 3.06 5.79
C GLU A 15 4.77 3.43 4.37
N PRO A 16 6.07 3.29 4.07
CA PRO A 16 6.57 3.53 2.73
C PRO A 16 5.83 2.59 1.77
N ARG A 17 4.93 3.16 0.97
CA ARG A 17 4.25 2.44 -0.10
C ARG A 17 5.24 2.32 -1.25
N GLU A 18 5.47 1.12 -1.76
CA GLU A 18 6.07 0.96 -3.08
C GLU A 18 5.18 1.68 -4.09
N GLU A 19 5.71 2.75 -4.67
CA GLU A 19 5.06 3.45 -5.78
C GLU A 19 5.29 2.61 -7.04
N HIS A 20 4.28 1.85 -7.41
CA HIS A 20 4.27 1.12 -8.67
C HIS A 20 3.88 2.07 -9.80
N ASP A 21 4.76 2.24 -10.79
CA ASP A 21 4.46 3.06 -11.98
C ASP A 21 3.26 2.45 -12.73
N PRO A 22 2.15 3.19 -12.93
CA PRO A 22 0.98 2.67 -13.62
C PRO A 22 1.21 2.33 -15.11
N ALA A 23 2.32 2.77 -15.71
CA ALA A 23 2.74 2.32 -17.03
C ALA A 23 3.25 0.86 -17.01
N ASP A 24 3.87 0.46 -15.90
CA ASP A 24 4.53 -0.83 -15.75
C ASP A 24 3.78 -1.80 -14.84
N TRP A 25 2.77 -1.33 -14.10
CA TRP A 25 2.09 -2.12 -13.08
C TRP A 25 0.57 -1.92 -13.07
N ILE A 26 -0.15 -3.02 -12.88
CA ILE A 26 -1.60 -3.02 -12.67
C ILE A 26 -1.93 -3.64 -11.31
N PHE A 27 -2.94 -3.09 -10.62
CA PHE A 27 -3.47 -3.69 -9.40
C PHE A 27 -4.74 -4.48 -9.72
N SER A 28 -4.71 -5.80 -9.49
CA SER A 28 -5.84 -6.69 -9.75
C SER A 28 -5.94 -7.75 -8.68
N ALA A 29 -7.18 -8.08 -8.26
CA ALA A 29 -7.47 -9.11 -7.27
C ALA A 29 -6.68 -8.98 -5.94
N GLY A 30 -6.30 -7.76 -5.54
CA GLY A 30 -5.53 -7.53 -4.31
C GLY A 30 -4.01 -7.67 -4.47
N GLN A 31 -3.51 -7.82 -5.69
CA GLN A 31 -2.08 -7.99 -5.98
C GLN A 31 -1.61 -7.02 -7.07
N TRP A 32 -0.37 -6.58 -6.96
CA TRP A 32 0.34 -5.86 -8.01
C TRP A 32 0.91 -6.83 -9.05
N ILE A 33 0.68 -6.54 -10.32
CA ILE A 33 1.11 -7.34 -11.47
C ILE A 33 1.96 -6.43 -12.37
N TYR A 34 3.21 -6.83 -12.61
CA TYR A 34 4.11 -6.15 -13.54
C TYR A 34 3.75 -6.48 -14.99
N VAL A 35 3.66 -5.47 -15.85
CA VAL A 35 3.28 -5.53 -17.27
C VAL A 35 4.27 -4.82 -18.21
N GLY A 36 5.34 -4.22 -17.69
CA GLY A 36 6.28 -3.34 -18.43
C GLY A 36 7.21 -3.98 -19.47
N ASP A 37 6.91 -5.19 -19.95
CA ASP A 37 7.75 -5.97 -20.90
C ASP A 37 7.09 -6.13 -22.29
N CYS A 38 6.15 -5.25 -22.67
CA CYS A 38 5.43 -5.30 -23.94
C CYS A 38 6.10 -4.55 -25.11
#